data_AF-A0A1N7SQX1-F1
#
_entry.id   AF-A0A1N7SQX1-F1
#
_cell.length_a   1.000
_cell.length_b   1.000
_cell.length_c   1.000
_cell.angle_alpha   90.00
_cell.angle_beta   90.00
_cell.angle_gamma   90.00
#
_symmetry.space_group_name_H-M   'P 1'
#
loop_
_entity.id
_entity.type
_entity.pdbx_description
1 polymer ?
#
loop_
_entity_poly.entity_id
_entity_poly.type
_entity_poly.pdbx_seq_one_letter_code
_entity_poly.pdbx_strand_id
1 'polypeptide(L)'
;MPFPLRGLDCDNDSAFMNEAVFDFCKATGIELTRSRAYKKNDQAWVEQKNGSVVRRLVGYGRLRGLEDTEALATLYAVSRLYINFFQPSFKLKSKTRHGARVTKHYEAPLTPLERVLRSTSVPEATKRRLRAQFRALDPLDLLCRMREAQHRVAQCSESGTAPKEAKTPGRVSLADFLASLGTAWQDGEVRPTHHRKARVPHTWRSREDPFEHTWPTIQQWLESEPGITAKKLHERLVALAPAMYSGAQLRTLQRRVKAWRSNRARELVTRILGDADAVKAGAATQHQPSPQNNGTVTITRE
;
A
#
# COMPACT_ATOMS: atom_id res chain seq x y z
N MET A 1 12.91 -5.09 -24.99
CA MET A 1 12.06 -6.29 -24.86
C MET A 1 12.74 -7.47 -25.55
N PRO A 2 12.63 -8.72 -25.07
CA PRO A 2 13.33 -9.87 -25.65
C PRO A 2 12.61 -10.51 -26.85
N PHE A 3 11.48 -9.94 -27.27
CA PHE A 3 10.67 -10.37 -28.40
C PHE A 3 10.09 -9.12 -29.10
N PRO A 4 9.75 -9.21 -30.39
CA PRO A 4 9.15 -8.10 -31.12
C PRO A 4 7.80 -7.71 -30.53
N LEU A 5 7.55 -6.40 -30.39
CA LEU A 5 6.24 -5.87 -30.03
C LEU A 5 5.36 -5.91 -31.28
N ARG A 6 4.27 -6.67 -31.23
CA ARG A 6 3.37 -6.86 -32.39
C ARG A 6 2.13 -5.98 -32.32
N GLY A 7 1.68 -5.66 -31.11
CA GLY A 7 0.55 -4.78 -30.90
C GLY A 7 0.57 -4.10 -29.54
N LEU A 8 -0.19 -3.02 -29.45
CA LEU A 8 -0.40 -2.19 -28.28
C LEU A 8 -1.93 -2.07 -28.08
N ASP A 9 -2.42 -2.43 -26.89
CA ASP A 9 -3.84 -2.34 -26.56
C ASP A 9 -4.03 -1.33 -25.43
N CYS A 10 -4.50 -0.14 -25.78
CA CYS A 10 -4.62 1.00 -24.87
C CYS A 10 -6.03 1.21 -24.34
N ASP A 11 -6.16 1.98 -23.27
CA ASP A 11 -7.45 2.56 -22.91
C ASP A 11 -7.79 3.75 -23.81
N ASN A 12 -8.91 4.41 -23.53
CA ASN A 12 -9.36 5.56 -24.31
C ASN A 12 -8.75 6.90 -23.82
N ASP A 13 -7.62 6.85 -23.11
CA ASP A 13 -6.92 8.05 -22.64
C ASP A 13 -6.23 8.77 -23.82
N SER A 14 -6.38 10.10 -23.88
CA SER A 14 -5.75 10.94 -24.89
C SER A 14 -4.23 10.94 -24.81
N ALA A 15 -3.65 10.55 -23.68
CA ALA A 15 -2.20 10.36 -23.53
C ALA A 15 -1.65 9.28 -24.49
N PHE A 16 -2.44 8.26 -24.83
CA PHE A 16 -2.07 7.20 -25.77
C PHE A 16 -2.80 7.29 -27.10
N MET A 17 -4.01 7.88 -27.09
CA MET A 17 -4.82 8.12 -28.29
C MET A 17 -4.47 9.47 -28.93
N ASN A 18 -3.23 9.60 -29.41
CA ASN A 18 -2.77 10.78 -30.16
C ASN A 18 -2.08 10.40 -31.48
N GLU A 19 -1.96 11.38 -32.37
CA GLU A 19 -1.41 11.23 -33.73
C GLU A 19 0.04 10.72 -33.71
N ALA A 20 0.87 11.21 -32.79
CA ALA A 20 2.27 10.80 -32.69
C ALA A 20 2.41 9.30 -32.36
N VAL A 21 1.60 8.77 -31.43
CA VAL A 21 1.59 7.34 -31.09
C VAL A 21 1.06 6.51 -32.26
N PHE A 22 0.01 7.00 -32.94
CA PHE A 22 -0.56 6.32 -34.11
C PHE A 22 0.46 6.21 -35.25
N ASP A 23 1.10 7.32 -35.62
CA ASP A 23 2.09 7.37 -36.70
C ASP A 23 3.30 6.51 -36.39
N PHE A 24 3.78 6.53 -35.14
CA PHE A 24 4.84 5.64 -34.69
C PHE A 24 4.44 4.17 -34.85
N CYS A 25 3.25 3.78 -34.39
CA CYS A 25 2.78 2.40 -34.50
C CYS A 25 2.63 1.97 -35.96
N LYS A 26 2.07 2.84 -36.81
CA LYS A 26 1.90 2.61 -38.24
C LYS A 26 3.26 2.45 -38.95
N ALA A 27 4.21 3.34 -38.67
CA ALA A 27 5.56 3.29 -39.27
C ALA A 27 6.37 2.06 -38.82
N THR A 28 6.14 1.58 -37.60
CA THR A 28 6.84 0.42 -37.04
C THR A 28 6.11 -0.92 -37.23
N GLY A 29 4.92 -0.90 -37.83
CA GLY A 29 4.10 -2.10 -38.05
C GLY A 29 3.55 -2.71 -36.77
N ILE A 30 3.33 -1.90 -35.73
CA ILE A 30 2.72 -2.30 -34.46
C ILE A 30 1.20 -2.07 -34.57
N GLU A 31 0.42 -3.12 -34.32
CA GLU A 31 -1.03 -3.02 -34.34
C GLU A 31 -1.52 -2.23 -33.11
N LEU A 32 -2.15 -1.07 -33.33
CA LEU A 32 -2.72 -0.25 -32.26
C LEU A 32 -4.21 -0.56 -32.10
N THR A 33 -4.60 -1.04 -30.93
CA THR A 33 -5.97 -1.35 -30.55
C THR A 33 -6.37 -0.56 -29.30
N ARG A 34 -7.69 -0.43 -29.09
CA ARG A 34 -8.23 0.25 -27.91
C ARG A 34 -9.34 -0.56 -27.25
N SER A 35 -9.40 -0.45 -25.93
CA SER A 35 -10.47 -1.04 -25.12
C SER A 35 -11.85 -0.45 -25.44
N ARG A 36 -12.89 -1.25 -25.19
CA ARG A 36 -14.28 -0.79 -25.36
C ARG A 36 -14.65 0.22 -24.29
N ALA A 37 -15.50 1.18 -24.67
CA ALA A 37 -16.02 2.16 -23.74
C ALA A 37 -16.65 1.49 -22.50
N TYR A 38 -16.24 1.95 -21.31
CA TYR A 38 -16.75 1.49 -20.01
C TYR A 38 -16.53 0.00 -19.67
N LYS A 39 -15.60 -0.71 -20.33
CA LYS A 39 -15.27 -2.11 -20.03
C LYS A 39 -13.94 -2.26 -19.29
N LYS A 40 -13.99 -2.13 -17.95
CA LYS A 40 -12.83 -2.25 -17.05
C LYS A 40 -12.05 -3.57 -17.16
N ASN A 41 -12.72 -4.65 -17.58
CA ASN A 41 -12.08 -5.97 -17.69
C ASN A 41 -11.12 -6.07 -18.88
N ASP A 42 -11.23 -5.20 -19.88
CA ASP A 42 -10.36 -5.23 -21.07
C ASP A 42 -8.90 -4.90 -20.68
N GLN A 43 -8.70 -4.10 -19.63
CA GLN A 43 -7.37 -3.67 -19.14
C GLN A 43 -6.98 -4.32 -17.79
N ALA A 44 -7.59 -5.46 -17.44
CA ALA A 44 -7.42 -6.08 -16.12
C ALA A 44 -5.97 -6.43 -15.77
N TRP A 45 -5.16 -6.84 -16.75
CA TRP A 45 -3.77 -7.21 -16.54
C TRP A 45 -2.87 -6.00 -16.27
N VAL A 46 -3.13 -4.87 -16.96
CA VAL A 46 -2.45 -3.60 -16.73
C VAL A 46 -2.79 -3.10 -15.33
N GLU A 47 -4.06 -3.10 -14.94
CA GLU A 47 -4.46 -2.69 -13.60
C GLU A 47 -3.89 -3.58 -12.49
N GLN A 48 -3.79 -4.89 -12.73
CA GLN A 48 -3.10 -5.80 -11.83
C GLN A 48 -1.63 -5.40 -11.65
N LYS A 49 -0.92 -5.04 -12.73
CA LYS A 49 0.47 -4.58 -12.67
C LYS A 49 0.61 -3.21 -12.02
N ASN A 50 -0.32 -2.29 -12.29
CA ASN A 50 -0.38 -0.99 -11.64
C ASN A 50 -0.50 -1.16 -10.12
N GLY A 51 -1.38 -2.06 -9.65
CA GLY A 51 -1.52 -2.36 -8.23
C GLY A 51 -0.33 -3.11 -7.62
N SER A 52 0.15 -4.16 -8.28
CA SER A 52 1.16 -5.07 -7.71
C SER A 52 2.61 -4.59 -7.84
N VAL A 53 2.88 -3.69 -8.79
CA VAL A 53 4.23 -3.17 -9.08
C VAL A 53 4.27 -1.67 -8.90
N VAL A 54 3.55 -0.91 -9.75
CA VAL A 54 3.72 0.55 -9.85
C VAL A 54 3.41 1.23 -8.52
N ARG A 55 2.20 1.03 -7.99
CA ARG A 55 1.76 1.65 -6.73
C ARG A 55 2.65 1.26 -5.55
N ARG A 56 3.16 0.02 -5.53
CA ARG A 56 4.07 -0.48 -4.48
C ARG A 56 5.48 0.12 -4.53
N LEU A 57 5.91 0.59 -5.70
CA LEU A 57 7.22 1.20 -5.88
C LEU A 57 7.16 2.73 -5.74
N VAL A 58 6.23 3.34 -6.45
CA VAL A 58 6.11 4.79 -6.64
C VAL A 58 5.29 5.44 -5.53
N GLY A 59 4.37 4.69 -4.90
CA GLY A 59 3.45 5.24 -3.90
C GLY A 59 2.29 6.00 -4.53
N TYR A 60 1.73 6.94 -3.77
CA TYR A 60 0.54 7.74 -4.14
C TYR A 60 0.83 9.24 -4.25
N GLY A 61 2.11 9.63 -4.14
CA GLY A 61 2.54 11.02 -4.28
C GLY A 61 2.21 11.57 -5.68
N ARG A 62 1.89 12.86 -5.77
CA ARG A 62 1.57 13.50 -7.05
C ARG A 62 2.86 13.99 -7.70
N LEU A 63 3.13 13.49 -8.90
CA LEU A 63 4.29 13.85 -9.70
C LEU A 63 3.89 14.81 -10.84
N ARG A 64 4.70 15.84 -11.11
CA ARG A 64 4.50 16.81 -12.19
C ARG A 64 5.83 17.33 -12.73
N GLY A 65 5.90 17.52 -14.04
CA GLY A 65 7.05 18.15 -14.69
C GLY A 65 8.16 17.16 -15.07
N LEU A 66 9.25 17.72 -15.62
CA LEU A 66 10.33 16.94 -16.22
C LEU A 66 11.20 16.24 -15.17
N GLU A 67 11.51 16.94 -14.06
CA GLU A 67 12.33 16.39 -12.98
C GLU A 67 11.70 15.13 -12.36
N ASP A 68 10.42 15.21 -12.04
CA ASP A 68 9.64 14.07 -11.53
C ASP A 68 9.57 12.91 -12.53
N THR A 69 9.48 13.24 -13.82
CA THR A 69 9.48 12.24 -14.91
C THR A 69 10.82 11.52 -14.99
N GLU A 70 11.93 12.24 -14.84
CA GLU A 70 13.27 11.67 -14.83
C GLU A 70 13.52 10.80 -13.59
N ALA A 71 13.09 11.25 -12.40
CA ALA A 71 13.16 10.48 -11.17
C ALA A 71 12.38 9.15 -11.31
N LEU A 72 11.18 9.22 -11.88
CA LEU A 72 10.34 8.06 -12.15
C LEU A 72 10.97 7.12 -13.19
N ALA A 73 11.51 7.67 -14.28
CA ALA A 73 12.21 6.90 -15.32
C ALA A 73 13.40 6.14 -14.74
N THR A 74 14.17 6.77 -13.85
CA THR A 74 15.31 6.13 -13.18
C THR A 74 14.86 4.99 -12.28
N LEU A 75 13.79 5.19 -11.49
CA LEU A 75 13.20 4.13 -10.68
C LEU A 75 12.74 2.93 -11.54
N TYR A 76 12.07 3.19 -12.67
CA TYR A 76 11.65 2.13 -13.58
C TYR A 76 12.82 1.43 -14.28
N ALA A 77 13.90 2.14 -14.58
CA ALA A 77 15.07 1.57 -15.22
C ALA A 77 15.77 0.50 -14.35
N VAL A 78 15.82 0.71 -13.04
CA VAL A 78 16.39 -0.26 -12.10
C VAL A 78 15.36 -1.33 -11.73
N SER A 79 14.13 -0.93 -11.36
CA SER A 79 13.11 -1.88 -10.90
C SER A 79 12.70 -2.88 -11.97
N ARG A 80 12.69 -2.52 -13.26
CA ARG A 80 12.42 -3.50 -14.33
C ARG A 80 13.43 -4.65 -14.33
N LEU A 81 14.68 -4.42 -13.94
CA LEU A 81 15.71 -5.46 -13.89
C LEU A 81 15.41 -6.37 -12.71
N TYR A 82 15.19 -5.80 -11.52
CA TYR A 82 14.85 -6.56 -10.33
C TYR A 82 13.59 -7.43 -10.54
N ILE A 83 12.50 -6.84 -11.02
CA ILE A 83 11.22 -7.53 -11.19
C ILE A 83 11.30 -8.63 -12.24
N ASN A 84 11.95 -8.36 -13.38
CA ASN A 84 11.96 -9.32 -14.49
C ASN A 84 12.94 -10.47 -14.28
N PHE A 85 14.06 -10.22 -13.58
CA PHE A 85 15.13 -11.20 -13.41
C PHE A 85 15.03 -11.96 -12.08
N PHE A 86 14.55 -11.33 -11.00
CA PHE A 86 14.65 -11.89 -9.65
C PHE A 86 13.32 -12.08 -8.93
N GLN A 87 12.20 -11.54 -9.41
CA GLN A 87 10.91 -11.67 -8.72
C GLN A 87 10.02 -12.76 -9.34
N PRO A 88 9.81 -13.90 -8.67
CA PRO A 88 8.88 -14.92 -9.15
C PRO A 88 7.45 -14.42 -9.12
N SER A 89 6.64 -14.87 -10.08
CA SER A 89 5.22 -14.57 -10.13
C SER A 89 4.38 -15.81 -10.43
N PHE A 90 3.25 -15.92 -9.73
CA PHE A 90 2.22 -16.90 -10.01
C PHE A 90 1.43 -16.50 -11.24
N LYS A 91 1.16 -17.48 -12.10
CA LYS A 91 0.23 -17.32 -13.23
C LYS A 91 -0.94 -18.25 -13.03
N LEU A 92 -2.14 -17.72 -13.25
CA LEU A 92 -3.38 -18.47 -13.12
C LEU A 92 -3.45 -19.48 -14.29
N LYS A 93 -3.42 -20.77 -13.97
CA LYS A 93 -3.53 -21.86 -14.94
C LYS A 93 -4.99 -22.13 -15.29
N SER A 94 -5.85 -22.19 -14.28
CA SER A 94 -7.30 -22.39 -14.48
C SER A 94 -8.12 -21.75 -13.36
N LYS A 95 -9.37 -21.44 -13.67
CA LYS A 95 -10.37 -20.93 -12.73
C LYS A 95 -11.70 -21.60 -13.02
N THR A 96 -12.24 -22.32 -12.05
CA THR A 96 -13.55 -22.96 -12.14
C THR A 96 -14.50 -22.35 -11.13
N ARG A 97 -15.78 -22.24 -11.48
CA ARG A 97 -16.83 -21.72 -10.60
C ARG A 97 -17.90 -22.79 -10.40
N HIS A 98 -18.21 -23.10 -9.15
CA HIS A 98 -19.31 -23.97 -8.76
C HIS A 98 -20.23 -23.17 -7.82
N GLY A 99 -21.33 -22.65 -8.35
CA GLY A 99 -22.22 -21.73 -7.62
C GLY A 99 -21.49 -20.48 -7.12
N ALA A 100 -21.46 -20.30 -5.80
CA ALA A 100 -20.74 -19.20 -5.15
C ALA A 100 -19.22 -19.44 -5.01
N ARG A 101 -18.76 -20.69 -5.11
CA ARG A 101 -17.35 -21.05 -4.89
C ARG A 101 -16.53 -20.89 -6.18
N VAL A 102 -15.37 -20.25 -6.05
CA VAL A 102 -14.40 -20.09 -7.16
C VAL A 102 -13.09 -20.75 -6.76
N THR A 103 -12.68 -21.76 -7.52
CA THR A 103 -11.41 -22.47 -7.33
C THR A 103 -10.41 -21.98 -8.38
N LYS A 104 -9.19 -21.64 -7.96
CA LYS A 104 -8.12 -21.14 -8.84
C LYS A 104 -6.91 -22.05 -8.70
N HIS A 105 -6.41 -22.55 -9.82
CA HIS A 105 -5.17 -23.32 -9.86
C HIS A 105 -4.10 -22.46 -10.52
N TYR A 106 -2.93 -22.43 -9.89
CA TYR A 106 -1.81 -21.61 -10.32
C TYR A 106 -0.65 -22.50 -10.76
N GLU A 107 0.13 -22.01 -11.71
CA GLU A 107 1.42 -22.59 -12.02
C GLU A 107 2.42 -22.34 -10.88
N ALA A 108 3.48 -23.15 -10.85
CA ALA A 108 4.64 -22.89 -10.01
C ALA A 108 5.17 -21.45 -10.24
N PRO A 109 5.64 -20.77 -9.18
CA PRO A 109 6.14 -19.42 -9.29
C PRO A 109 7.41 -19.41 -10.14
N LEU A 110 7.43 -18.57 -11.17
CA LEU A 110 8.58 -18.37 -12.05
C LEU A 110 8.80 -16.90 -12.30
N THR A 111 10.07 -16.49 -12.43
CA THR A 111 10.42 -15.13 -12.83
C THR A 111 10.01 -14.90 -14.30
N PRO A 112 9.76 -13.64 -14.71
CA PRO A 112 9.56 -13.32 -16.12
C PRO A 112 10.70 -13.80 -17.02
N LEU A 113 11.96 -13.70 -16.56
CA LEU A 113 13.12 -14.25 -17.25
C LEU A 113 12.98 -15.76 -17.48
N GLU A 114 12.70 -16.54 -16.45
CA GLU A 114 12.57 -18.00 -16.56
C GLU A 114 11.48 -18.39 -17.56
N ARG A 115 10.36 -17.67 -17.57
CA ARG A 115 9.27 -17.89 -18.54
C ARG A 115 9.73 -17.59 -19.97
N VAL A 116 10.48 -16.51 -20.18
CA VAL A 116 11.06 -16.16 -21.50
C VAL A 116 12.07 -17.20 -21.95
N LEU A 117 12.90 -17.73 -21.05
CA LEU A 117 13.89 -18.77 -21.39
C LEU A 117 13.22 -20.11 -21.78
N ARG A 118 12.04 -20.41 -21.23
CA ARG A 118 11.24 -21.61 -21.58
C ARG A 118 10.42 -21.44 -22.86
N SER A 119 10.20 -20.22 -23.34
CA SER A 119 9.44 -19.98 -24.56
C SER A 119 10.20 -20.47 -25.80
N THR A 120 9.50 -21.20 -26.67
CA THR A 120 10.03 -21.66 -27.97
C THR A 120 10.11 -20.52 -28.99
N SER A 121 9.27 -19.49 -28.84
CA SER A 121 9.20 -18.35 -29.76
C SER A 121 10.36 -17.35 -29.62
N VAL A 122 11.23 -17.52 -28.61
CA VAL A 122 12.34 -16.60 -28.34
C VAL A 122 13.64 -17.20 -28.89
N PRO A 123 14.37 -16.48 -29.78
CA PRO A 123 15.62 -17.00 -30.33
C PRO A 123 16.68 -17.29 -29.27
N GLU A 124 17.45 -18.37 -29.44
CA GLU A 124 18.49 -18.78 -28.49
C GLU A 124 19.58 -17.71 -28.30
N ALA A 125 19.89 -16.92 -29.33
CA ALA A 125 20.81 -15.79 -29.21
C ALA A 125 20.32 -14.75 -28.17
N THR A 126 19.02 -14.45 -28.15
CA THR A 126 18.42 -13.56 -27.15
C THR A 126 18.45 -14.20 -25.77
N LYS A 127 18.16 -15.50 -25.65
CA LYS A 127 18.25 -16.23 -24.37
C LYS A 127 19.66 -16.21 -23.81
N ARG A 128 20.69 -16.41 -24.63
CA ARG A 128 22.11 -16.29 -24.22
C ARG A 128 22.42 -14.89 -23.67
N ARG A 129 22.00 -13.83 -24.38
CA ARG A 129 22.17 -12.44 -23.93
C ARG A 129 21.49 -12.18 -22.58
N LEU A 130 20.26 -12.67 -22.39
CA LEU A 130 19.54 -12.54 -21.12
C LEU A 130 20.22 -13.29 -19.97
N ARG A 131 20.74 -14.51 -20.22
CA ARG A 131 21.51 -15.26 -19.21
C ARG A 131 22.81 -14.54 -18.84
N ALA A 132 23.51 -13.96 -19.81
CA ALA A 132 24.71 -13.16 -19.55
C ALA A 132 24.36 -11.92 -18.71
N GLN A 133 23.28 -11.22 -19.06
CA GLN A 133 22.80 -10.08 -18.29
C GLN A 133 22.43 -10.48 -16.86
N PHE A 134 21.72 -11.59 -16.66
CA PHE A 134 21.37 -12.10 -15.32
C PHE A 134 22.60 -12.32 -14.44
N ARG A 135 23.66 -12.93 -14.99
CA ARG A 135 24.92 -13.18 -14.25
C ARG A 135 25.67 -11.91 -13.87
N ALA A 136 25.47 -10.82 -14.62
CA ALA A 136 26.10 -9.54 -14.35
C ALA A 136 25.31 -8.67 -13.35
N LEU A 137 24.08 -9.04 -13.01
CA LEU A 137 23.23 -8.29 -12.09
C LEU A 137 23.43 -8.79 -10.66
N ASP A 138 23.68 -7.85 -9.74
CA ASP A 138 23.63 -8.09 -8.31
C ASP A 138 22.26 -7.66 -7.77
N PRO A 139 21.44 -8.58 -7.21
CA PRO A 139 20.14 -8.23 -6.64
C PRO A 139 20.24 -7.23 -5.48
N LEU A 140 21.35 -7.21 -4.72
CA LEU A 140 21.53 -6.29 -3.60
C LEU A 140 21.84 -4.87 -4.10
N ASP A 141 22.72 -4.71 -5.10
CA ASP A 141 22.95 -3.42 -5.78
C ASP A 141 21.65 -2.87 -6.36
N LEU A 142 20.86 -3.73 -7.03
CA LEU A 142 19.56 -3.34 -7.57
C LEU A 142 18.61 -2.85 -6.49
N LEU A 143 18.53 -3.52 -5.34
CA LEU A 143 17.70 -3.09 -4.21
C LEU A 143 18.17 -1.74 -3.64
N CYS A 144 19.48 -1.55 -3.48
CA CYS A 144 20.05 -0.29 -3.00
C CYS A 144 19.68 0.87 -3.93
N ARG A 145 19.93 0.71 -5.24
CA ARG A 145 19.62 1.70 -6.27
C ARG A 145 18.12 1.95 -6.42
N MET A 146 17.29 0.93 -6.22
CA MET A 146 15.84 1.11 -6.16
C MET A 146 15.44 1.98 -4.97
N ARG A 147 16.01 1.73 -3.78
CA ARG A 147 15.71 2.54 -2.59
C ARG A 147 16.18 3.99 -2.78
N GLU A 148 17.36 4.22 -3.33
CA GLU A 148 17.86 5.56 -3.69
C GLU A 148 16.90 6.27 -4.67
N ALA A 149 16.47 5.59 -5.72
CA ALA A 149 15.52 6.15 -6.68
C ALA A 149 14.16 6.44 -6.05
N GLN A 150 13.70 5.61 -5.11
CA GLN A 150 12.47 5.85 -4.34
C GLN A 150 12.57 7.10 -3.45
N HIS A 151 13.73 7.41 -2.86
CA HIS A 151 13.90 8.67 -2.12
C HIS A 151 13.74 9.88 -3.03
N ARG A 152 14.34 9.86 -4.23
CA ARG A 152 14.19 10.96 -5.19
C ARG A 152 12.73 11.16 -5.59
N VAL A 153 12.02 10.07 -5.90
CA VAL A 153 10.58 10.13 -6.20
C VAL A 153 9.78 10.70 -5.03
N ALA A 154 10.10 10.31 -3.79
CA ALA A 154 9.43 10.84 -2.61
C ALA A 154 9.65 12.35 -2.46
N GLN A 155 10.90 12.82 -2.59
CA GLN A 155 11.26 14.24 -2.54
C GLN A 155 10.52 15.07 -3.59
N CYS A 156 10.50 14.60 -4.84
CA CYS A 156 9.73 15.20 -5.93
C CYS A 156 8.23 15.31 -5.59
N SER A 157 7.64 14.23 -5.06
CA SER A 157 6.21 14.15 -4.81
C SER A 157 5.71 15.01 -3.62
N GLU A 158 6.59 15.35 -2.69
CA GLU A 158 6.31 16.23 -1.55
C GLU A 158 6.45 17.72 -1.92
N SER A 159 7.22 18.03 -2.96
CA SER A 159 7.62 19.38 -3.39
C SER A 159 6.52 20.13 -4.16
N GLY A 160 5.31 20.19 -3.60
CA GLY A 160 4.37 21.28 -3.88
C GLY A 160 4.77 22.61 -3.23
N THR A 161 5.94 22.66 -2.58
CA THR A 161 6.56 23.83 -1.94
C THR A 161 8.06 23.73 -2.19
N ALA A 162 8.72 24.85 -2.50
CA ALA A 162 10.11 24.90 -2.98
C ALA A 162 11.10 24.10 -2.09
N PRO A 163 12.18 23.53 -2.66
CA PRO A 163 13.08 22.64 -1.93
C PRO A 163 13.84 23.42 -0.86
N LYS A 164 13.64 23.07 0.42
CA LYS A 164 14.66 23.33 1.44
C LYS A 164 15.76 22.29 1.25
N GLU A 165 16.96 22.75 0.90
CA GLU A 165 18.23 22.03 0.78
C GLU A 165 18.17 20.58 1.27
N ALA A 166 17.75 19.67 0.39
CA ALA A 166 17.82 18.25 0.66
C ALA A 166 19.28 17.84 0.49
N LYS A 167 19.97 17.53 1.61
CA LYS A 167 21.25 16.83 1.56
C LYS A 167 21.03 15.56 0.74
N THR A 168 21.60 15.50 -0.46
CA THR A 168 21.68 14.27 -1.24
C THR A 168 22.39 13.24 -0.34
N PRO A 169 21.71 12.17 0.11
CA PRO A 169 22.40 11.15 0.87
C PRO A 169 23.51 10.61 -0.04
N GLY A 170 24.77 10.72 0.42
CA GLY A 170 25.90 10.13 -0.27
C GLY A 170 25.64 8.65 -0.52
N ARG A 171 26.19 8.11 -1.62
CA ARG A 171 26.01 6.71 -2.00
C ARG A 171 26.37 5.82 -0.81
N VAL A 172 25.38 5.09 -0.30
CA VAL A 172 25.58 4.18 0.84
C VAL A 172 26.40 2.99 0.33
N SER A 173 27.39 2.55 1.12
CA SER A 173 28.13 1.33 0.81
C SER A 173 27.17 0.13 0.76
N LEU A 174 27.44 -0.84 -0.12
CA LEU A 174 26.62 -2.05 -0.22
C LEU A 174 26.61 -2.84 1.10
N ALA A 175 27.73 -2.82 1.83
CA ALA A 175 27.85 -3.48 3.14
C ALA A 175 26.95 -2.82 4.19
N ASP A 176 26.95 -1.48 4.24
CA ASP A 176 26.11 -0.72 5.18
C ASP A 176 24.63 -0.88 4.83
N PHE A 177 24.31 -0.90 3.53
CA PHE A 177 22.95 -1.17 3.06
C PHE A 177 22.49 -2.56 3.51
N LEU A 178 23.32 -3.60 3.32
CA LEU A 178 23.00 -4.95 3.77
C LEU A 178 22.81 -5.02 5.29
N ALA A 179 23.68 -4.38 6.06
CA ALA A 179 23.54 -4.30 7.52
C ALA A 179 22.21 -3.65 7.91
N SER A 180 21.81 -2.58 7.22
CA SER A 180 20.54 -1.89 7.48
C SER A 180 19.30 -2.76 7.19
N LEU A 181 19.39 -3.70 6.25
CA LEU A 181 18.27 -4.62 5.95
C LEU A 181 17.94 -5.54 7.13
N GLY A 182 18.91 -5.84 7.99
CA GLY A 182 18.71 -6.69 9.18
C GLY A 182 17.79 -6.08 10.23
N THR A 183 17.77 -4.76 10.35
CA THR A 183 16.92 -4.02 11.30
C THR A 183 15.72 -3.36 10.63
N ALA A 184 15.67 -3.29 9.29
CA ALA A 184 14.63 -2.58 8.54
C ALA A 184 13.19 -3.03 8.85
N TRP A 185 12.98 -4.27 9.28
CA TRP A 185 11.65 -4.76 9.67
C TRP A 185 11.11 -4.12 10.96
N GLN A 186 11.98 -3.55 11.81
CA GLN A 186 11.61 -2.90 13.06
C GLN A 186 10.90 -1.55 12.80
N ASP A 187 11.29 -0.86 11.74
CA ASP A 187 10.77 0.46 11.36
C ASP A 187 9.47 0.39 10.53
N GLY A 188 8.96 -0.81 10.26
CA GLY A 188 7.73 -1.02 9.52
C GLY A 188 7.89 -0.83 8.00
N GLU A 189 7.26 0.20 7.44
CA GLU A 189 7.33 0.47 6.00
C GLU A 189 8.63 1.20 5.65
N VAL A 190 9.54 0.47 5.00
CA VAL A 190 10.90 0.91 4.68
C VAL A 190 10.95 1.81 3.44
N ARG A 191 9.90 1.80 2.61
CA ARG A 191 9.90 2.54 1.35
C ARG A 191 9.62 4.03 1.57
N PRO A 192 10.52 4.92 1.10
CA PRO A 192 10.36 6.37 1.21
C PRO A 192 9.05 6.89 0.60
N THR A 193 8.59 6.27 -0.49
CA THR A 193 7.38 6.67 -1.21
C THR A 193 6.07 6.36 -0.48
N HIS A 194 6.13 5.62 0.64
CA HIS A 194 4.96 5.13 1.37
C HIS A 194 4.80 5.71 2.77
N HIS A 195 5.62 6.70 3.15
CA HIS A 195 5.48 7.36 4.44
C HIS A 195 4.10 8.03 4.56
N ARG A 196 3.40 7.73 5.65
CA ARG A 196 2.14 8.38 5.97
C ARG A 196 2.42 9.82 6.33
N LYS A 197 1.86 10.76 5.56
CA LYS A 197 1.84 12.17 5.96
C LYS A 197 1.28 12.28 7.37
N ALA A 198 2.04 12.90 8.28
CA ALA A 198 1.58 13.12 9.64
C ALA A 198 0.23 13.84 9.58
N ARG A 199 -0.82 13.24 10.16
CA ARG A 199 -2.11 13.90 10.25
C ARG A 199 -1.94 15.04 11.23
N VAL A 200 -2.04 16.28 10.73
CA VAL A 200 -2.15 17.45 11.61
C VAL A 200 -3.37 17.22 12.50
N PRO A 201 -3.22 17.17 13.84
CA PRO A 201 -4.35 17.03 14.72
C PRO A 201 -5.31 18.21 14.50
N HIS A 202 -6.54 17.94 14.07
CA HIS A 202 -7.57 18.97 14.02
C HIS A 202 -8.02 19.25 15.45
N THR A 203 -7.71 20.44 15.96
CA THR A 203 -8.01 20.85 17.34
C THR A 203 -9.42 21.44 17.49
N TRP A 204 -10.08 21.82 16.40
CA TRP A 204 -11.44 22.37 16.46
C TRP A 204 -12.51 21.28 16.35
N ARG A 205 -13.51 21.33 17.22
CA ARG A 205 -14.73 20.53 17.09
C ARG A 205 -15.74 21.28 16.24
N SER A 206 -16.37 20.62 15.27
CA SER A 206 -17.41 21.23 14.43
C SER A 206 -18.77 21.40 15.14
N ARG A 207 -18.94 20.79 16.33
CA ARG A 207 -20.17 20.83 17.15
C ARG A 207 -19.81 20.72 18.63
N GLU A 208 -20.58 21.40 19.48
CA GLU A 208 -20.53 21.25 20.94
C GLU A 208 -20.86 19.80 21.36
N ASP A 209 -20.30 19.36 22.48
CA ASP A 209 -20.47 17.98 22.95
C ASP A 209 -21.82 17.80 23.66
N PRO A 210 -22.77 17.01 23.11
CA PRO A 210 -24.10 16.89 23.69
C PRO A 210 -24.13 16.28 25.10
N PHE A 211 -23.04 15.61 25.49
CA PHE A 211 -22.93 14.94 26.78
C PHE A 211 -22.04 15.69 27.75
N GLU A 212 -21.53 16.89 27.44
CA GLU A 212 -20.61 17.63 28.31
C GLU A 212 -21.14 17.77 29.74
N HIS A 213 -22.36 18.28 29.87
CA HIS A 213 -23.04 18.52 31.14
C HIS A 213 -23.43 17.23 31.88
N THR A 214 -23.74 16.15 31.16
CA THR A 214 -24.15 14.86 31.76
C THR A 214 -23.03 13.85 31.89
N TRP A 215 -21.83 14.20 31.45
CA TRP A 215 -20.67 13.31 31.49
C TRP A 215 -20.29 12.86 32.90
N PRO A 216 -20.30 13.72 33.94
CA PRO A 216 -20.00 13.29 35.31
C PRO A 216 -20.93 12.16 35.78
N THR A 217 -22.23 12.26 35.48
CA THR A 217 -23.23 11.23 35.79
C THR A 217 -22.95 9.93 35.04
N ILE A 218 -22.61 10.03 33.75
CA ILE A 218 -22.27 8.86 32.92
C ILE A 218 -21.00 8.17 33.45
N GLN A 219 -20.00 8.93 33.91
CA GLN A 219 -18.79 8.37 34.53
C GLN A 219 -19.13 7.60 35.80
N GLN A 220 -19.97 8.14 36.68
CA GLN A 220 -20.39 7.47 37.90
C GLN A 220 -21.08 6.12 37.60
N TRP A 221 -21.94 6.08 36.56
CA TRP A 221 -22.55 4.82 36.12
C TRP A 221 -21.53 3.83 35.54
N LEU A 222 -20.55 4.30 34.79
CA LEU A 222 -19.47 3.47 34.25
C LEU A 222 -18.56 2.91 35.35
N GLU A 223 -18.35 3.65 36.43
CA GLU A 223 -17.58 3.22 37.59
C GLU A 223 -18.35 2.21 38.45
N SER A 224 -19.65 2.44 38.64
CA SER A 224 -20.52 1.58 39.44
C SER A 224 -20.88 0.28 38.70
N GLU A 225 -21.10 0.35 37.38
CA GLU A 225 -21.47 -0.79 36.53
C GLU A 225 -20.52 -0.87 35.30
N PRO A 226 -19.27 -1.37 35.45
CA PRO A 226 -18.30 -1.37 34.35
C PRO A 226 -18.76 -2.08 33.07
N GLY A 227 -19.63 -3.07 33.20
CA GLY A 227 -20.20 -3.86 32.10
C GLY A 227 -21.33 -3.17 31.31
N ILE A 228 -21.82 -2.01 31.75
CA ILE A 228 -22.96 -1.35 31.09
C ILE A 228 -22.63 -0.96 29.64
N THR A 229 -23.54 -1.23 28.70
CA THR A 229 -23.29 -0.86 27.30
C THR A 229 -23.62 0.60 27.07
N ALA A 230 -22.93 1.25 26.12
CA ALA A 230 -23.25 2.63 25.72
C ALA A 230 -24.69 2.79 25.24
N LYS A 231 -25.31 1.72 24.71
CA LYS A 231 -26.74 1.69 24.35
C LYS A 231 -27.63 1.81 25.60
N LYS A 232 -27.37 1.01 26.64
CA LYS A 232 -28.11 1.10 27.91
C LYS A 232 -27.93 2.44 28.61
N LEU A 233 -26.72 3.01 28.57
CA LEU A 233 -26.46 4.37 29.06
C LEU A 233 -27.28 5.41 28.30
N HIS A 234 -27.36 5.30 26.97
CA HIS A 234 -28.18 6.19 26.14
C HIS A 234 -29.67 6.06 26.46
N GLU A 235 -30.18 4.84 26.61
CA GLU A 235 -31.57 4.58 27.00
C GLU A 235 -31.90 5.22 28.36
N ARG A 236 -31.00 5.12 29.35
CA ARG A 236 -31.15 5.80 30.65
C ARG A 236 -31.19 7.33 30.50
N LEU A 237 -30.33 7.91 29.67
CA LEU A 237 -30.31 9.36 29.42
C LEU A 237 -31.59 9.84 28.73
N VAL A 238 -32.07 9.10 27.73
CA VAL A 238 -33.32 9.42 27.03
C VAL A 238 -34.52 9.33 27.98
N ALA A 239 -34.54 8.34 28.89
CA ALA A 239 -35.61 8.22 29.88
C ALA A 239 -35.61 9.38 30.90
N LEU A 240 -34.44 9.87 31.31
CA LEU A 240 -34.31 10.98 32.27
C LEU A 240 -34.59 12.35 31.64
N ALA A 241 -34.17 12.57 30.39
CA ALA A 241 -34.34 13.83 29.70
C ALA A 241 -34.65 13.62 28.20
N PRO A 242 -35.89 13.24 27.86
CA PRO A 242 -36.29 12.96 26.47
C PRO A 242 -36.12 14.16 25.54
N ALA A 243 -36.23 15.38 26.07
CA ALA A 243 -36.08 16.62 25.31
C ALA A 243 -34.63 16.95 24.91
N MET A 244 -33.62 16.40 25.61
CA MET A 244 -32.21 16.71 25.36
C MET A 244 -31.48 15.66 24.53
N TYR A 245 -31.95 14.40 24.56
CA TYR A 245 -31.25 13.28 23.95
C TYR A 245 -32.05 12.61 22.83
N SER A 246 -31.39 12.39 21.69
CA SER A 246 -31.98 11.66 20.56
C SER A 246 -31.11 10.49 20.11
N GLY A 247 -31.69 9.56 19.36
CA GLY A 247 -30.97 8.40 18.80
C GLY A 247 -29.77 8.78 17.92
N ALA A 248 -29.74 9.99 17.36
CA ALA A 248 -28.65 10.50 16.54
C ALA A 248 -27.31 10.61 17.30
N GLN A 249 -27.36 10.72 18.63
CA GLN A 249 -26.16 10.92 19.47
C GLN A 249 -25.54 9.61 19.97
N LEU A 250 -26.14 8.44 19.68
CA LEU A 250 -25.67 7.14 20.18
C LEU A 250 -24.22 6.84 19.74
N ARG A 251 -23.86 7.12 18.48
CA ARG A 251 -22.49 6.92 18.00
C ARG A 251 -21.48 7.82 18.72
N THR A 252 -21.88 9.02 19.11
CA THR A 252 -21.03 9.96 19.87
C THR A 252 -20.80 9.41 21.28
N LEU A 253 -21.85 8.94 21.96
CA LEU A 253 -21.72 8.32 23.29
C LEU A 253 -20.86 7.05 23.25
N GLN A 254 -21.08 6.18 22.26
CA GLN A 254 -20.26 4.98 22.04
C GLN A 254 -18.77 5.30 21.91
N ARG A 255 -18.42 6.33 21.14
CA ARG A 255 -17.02 6.79 21.00
C ARG A 255 -16.46 7.31 22.32
N ARG A 256 -17.24 8.09 23.07
CA ARG A 256 -16.82 8.68 24.35
C ARG A 256 -16.61 7.61 25.43
N VAL A 257 -17.54 6.66 25.55
CA VAL A 257 -17.42 5.47 26.44
C VAL A 257 -16.22 4.61 26.07
N LYS A 258 -15.99 4.38 24.77
CA LYS A 258 -14.81 3.62 24.31
C LYS A 258 -13.51 4.32 24.71
N ALA A 259 -13.41 5.64 24.51
CA ALA A 259 -12.24 6.41 24.92
C ALA A 259 -12.02 6.36 26.44
N TRP A 260 -13.08 6.53 27.22
CA TRP A 260 -13.02 6.40 28.68
C TRP A 260 -12.52 5.02 29.12
N ARG A 261 -13.08 3.94 28.56
CA ARG A 261 -12.65 2.56 28.88
C ARG A 261 -11.19 2.32 28.54
N SER A 262 -10.72 2.79 27.39
CA SER A 262 -9.32 2.68 27.00
C SER A 262 -8.40 3.43 27.98
N ASN A 263 -8.79 4.64 28.40
CA ASN A 263 -8.02 5.40 29.37
C ASN A 263 -8.03 4.74 30.75
N ARG A 264 -9.19 4.25 31.19
CA ARG A 264 -9.32 3.55 32.47
C ARG A 264 -8.54 2.24 32.51
N ALA A 265 -8.56 1.47 31.42
CA ALA A 265 -7.74 0.27 31.28
C ALA A 265 -6.24 0.63 31.35
N ARG A 266 -5.83 1.71 30.68
CA ARG A 266 -4.45 2.21 30.75
C ARG A 266 -4.06 2.57 32.18
N GLU A 267 -4.88 3.35 32.89
CA GLU A 267 -4.65 3.71 34.29
C GLU A 267 -4.53 2.48 35.20
N LEU A 268 -5.42 1.49 35.05
CA LEU A 268 -5.38 0.27 35.86
C LEU A 268 -4.11 -0.55 35.58
N VAL A 269 -3.74 -0.71 34.31
CA VAL A 269 -2.50 -1.39 33.91
C VAL A 269 -1.28 -0.64 34.46
N THR A 270 -1.25 0.69 34.35
CA THR A 270 -0.16 1.51 34.91
C THR A 270 -0.05 1.34 36.43
N ARG A 271 -1.18 1.34 37.14
CA ARG A 271 -1.21 1.16 38.59
C ARG A 271 -0.73 -0.23 39.02
N ILE A 272 -1.05 -1.27 38.25
CA ILE A 272 -0.68 -2.66 38.57
C ILE A 272 0.80 -2.93 38.26
N LEU A 273 1.33 -2.39 37.15
CA LEU A 273 2.68 -2.68 36.68
C LEU A 273 3.75 -1.70 37.19
N GLY A 274 3.36 -0.58 37.79
CA GLY A 274 4.29 0.51 38.15
C GLY A 274 4.73 1.34 36.94
N ASP A 275 5.15 2.59 37.17
CA ASP A 275 5.38 3.59 36.11
C ASP A 275 6.42 3.17 35.05
N ALA A 276 7.44 2.39 35.41
CA ALA A 276 8.50 1.97 34.50
C ALA A 276 8.02 0.96 33.43
N ASP A 277 7.11 0.06 33.78
CA ASP A 277 6.60 -0.99 32.88
C ASP A 277 5.36 -0.52 32.09
N ALA A 278 4.64 0.46 32.61
CA ALA A 278 3.50 1.09 31.94
C ALA A 278 3.89 1.89 30.69
N VAL A 279 5.05 2.58 30.73
CA VAL A 279 5.59 3.33 29.59
C VAL A 279 5.99 2.37 28.46
N LYS A 280 6.58 1.21 28.79
CA LYS A 280 6.88 0.14 27.83
C LYS A 280 5.61 -0.47 27.21
N ALA A 281 4.57 -0.72 28.00
CA ALA A 281 3.28 -1.24 27.52
C ALA A 281 2.52 -0.22 26.65
N GLY A 282 2.56 1.08 27.02
CA GLY A 282 1.96 2.16 26.24
C GLY A 282 2.58 2.33 24.85
N ALA A 283 3.90 2.17 24.74
CA ALA A 283 4.62 2.17 23.46
C ALA A 283 4.21 0.99 22.57
N ALA A 284 3.98 -0.20 23.13
CA ALA A 284 3.50 -1.38 22.39
C ALA A 284 2.05 -1.26 21.89
N THR A 285 1.24 -0.36 22.46
CA THR A 285 -0.18 -0.20 22.11
C THR A 285 -0.44 0.87 21.05
N GLN A 286 0.60 1.59 20.59
CA GLN A 286 0.50 2.47 19.42
C GLN A 286 0.34 1.64 18.13
N HIS A 287 -0.90 1.28 17.84
CA HIS A 287 -1.40 0.88 16.51
C HIS A 287 -0.53 -0.12 15.73
N GLN A 288 -0.58 -1.40 16.12
CA GLN A 288 -0.50 -2.46 15.10
C GLN A 288 -1.74 -2.31 14.18
N PRO A 289 -1.56 -2.27 12.84
CA PRO A 289 -2.69 -2.33 11.93
C PRO A 289 -3.43 -3.65 12.12
N SER A 290 -4.75 -3.61 11.99
CA SER A 290 -5.62 -4.80 12.06
C SER A 290 -5.04 -5.93 11.20
N PRO A 291 -4.97 -7.17 11.70
CA PRO A 291 -4.62 -8.29 10.85
C PRO A 291 -5.67 -8.35 9.74
N GLN A 292 -5.18 -8.27 8.50
CA GLN A 292 -6.02 -8.48 7.34
C GLN A 292 -6.67 -9.86 7.49
N ASN A 293 -7.97 -9.87 7.23
CA ASN A 293 -8.82 -11.04 7.25
C ASN A 293 -8.24 -12.08 6.27
N ASN A 294 -7.41 -13.00 6.76
CA ASN A 294 -6.95 -14.16 6.00
C ASN A 294 -8.14 -15.12 5.89
N GLY A 295 -8.97 -14.89 4.88
CA GLY A 295 -9.84 -15.94 4.37
C GLY A 295 -8.94 -17.10 3.94
N THR A 296 -9.01 -18.19 4.68
CA THR A 296 -8.30 -19.44 4.42
C THR A 296 -8.63 -19.92 3.01
N VAL A 297 -7.74 -19.63 2.05
CA VAL A 297 -7.72 -20.29 0.75
C VAL A 297 -6.84 -21.51 0.96
N THR A 298 -7.46 -22.67 1.10
CA THR A 298 -6.76 -23.95 1.09
C THR A 298 -6.10 -24.13 -0.28
N ILE A 299 -4.79 -23.93 -0.34
CA ILE A 299 -3.97 -24.27 -1.50
C ILE A 299 -3.52 -25.71 -1.27
N THR A 300 -4.18 -26.66 -1.90
CA THR A 300 -3.66 -28.03 -2.02
C THR A 300 -2.54 -28.04 -3.06
N ARG A 301 -1.36 -28.51 -2.65
CA ARG A 301 -0.23 -28.84 -3.53
C ARG A 301 -0.36 -30.30 -3.93
N GLU A 302 -0.33 -30.55 -5.24
CA GLU A 302 0.18 -31.78 -5.84
C GLU A 302 1.33 -31.39 -6.76
#